data_AF-A0A939ETP0-F1
#
_entry.id   AF-A0A939ETP0-F1
#
_cell.length_a   1.000
_cell.length_b   1.000
_cell.length_c   1.000
_cell.angle_alpha   90.00
_cell.angle_beta   90.00
_cell.angle_gamma   90.00
#
_symmetry.space_group_name_H-M   'P 1'
#
loop_
_entity.id
_entity.type
_entity.pdbx_description
1 polymer ?
#
loop_
_entity_poly.entity_id
_entity_poly.type
_entity_poly.pdbx_seq_one_letter_code
_entity_poly.pdbx_strand_id
1 'polypeptide(L)'
;MPYIYRTLVFSTVLLGCWSCRKDEEAKPDSEVRQWVFTAGREITDKQVKKRFIERAGVPFTVLPSTQVSPESVRFIKPDTVLFGASTIPFAVVKSGRQYLCYSPLVVRISDPNDIIHSLLKHTSPLVPIPTATGFSYLTKEVRVGYVEGDNLRISRLHYRLKRTGSSGSFSERSGLLFNEFNQASSARIGTGDTLAVQESSMLVPIQ
;
A
#
# COMPACT_ATOMS: atom_id res chain seq x y z
N MET A 1 -19.89 18.13 73.79
CA MET A 1 -20.58 17.04 73.07
C MET A 1 -20.60 17.38 71.58
N PRO A 2 -19.58 17.02 70.79
CA PRO A 2 -19.55 17.33 69.37
C PRO A 2 -20.16 16.17 68.55
N TYR A 3 -21.11 16.50 67.67
CA TYR A 3 -21.58 15.62 66.62
C TYR A 3 -20.64 15.74 65.41
N ILE A 4 -20.02 14.64 65.01
CA ILE A 4 -19.16 14.53 63.82
C ILE A 4 -20.05 14.18 62.64
N TYR A 5 -20.22 15.12 61.70
CA TYR A 5 -20.80 14.83 60.39
C TYR A 5 -19.70 14.29 59.46
N ARG A 6 -19.87 13.05 59.00
CA ARG A 6 -19.06 12.42 57.94
C ARG A 6 -19.40 13.04 56.59
N THR A 7 -18.45 13.72 55.97
CA THR A 7 -18.51 14.14 54.57
C THR A 7 -18.12 12.95 53.68
N LEU A 8 -19.06 12.48 52.86
CA LEU A 8 -18.84 11.51 51.79
C LEU A 8 -18.10 12.19 50.64
N VAL A 9 -16.89 11.72 50.35
CA VAL A 9 -16.11 12.12 49.17
C VAL A 9 -16.66 11.34 47.96
N PHE A 10 -17.36 12.02 47.06
CA PHE A 10 -17.67 11.48 45.73
C PHE A 10 -16.46 11.72 44.83
N SER A 11 -15.61 10.70 44.67
CA SER A 11 -14.59 10.67 43.63
C SER A 11 -15.25 10.39 42.28
N THR A 12 -15.46 11.44 41.49
CA THR A 12 -15.84 11.32 40.09
C THR A 12 -14.62 10.87 39.29
N VAL A 13 -14.56 9.57 38.96
CA VAL A 13 -13.61 9.04 37.98
C VAL A 13 -14.04 9.55 36.61
N LEU A 14 -13.38 10.61 36.14
CA LEU A 14 -13.45 11.05 34.75
C LEU A 14 -12.72 9.99 33.91
N LEU A 15 -13.49 9.04 33.36
CA LEU A 15 -13.06 8.25 32.20
C LEU A 15 -12.88 9.22 31.03
N GLY A 16 -11.64 9.67 30.83
CA GLY A 16 -11.25 10.33 29.61
C GLY A 16 -11.42 9.36 28.45
N CYS A 17 -12.43 9.59 27.61
CA CYS A 17 -12.54 8.99 26.29
C CYS A 17 -11.31 9.39 25.47
N TRP A 18 -10.28 8.55 25.50
CA TRP A 18 -9.28 8.52 24.44
C TRP A 18 -9.98 8.08 23.16
N SER A 19 -10.53 9.05 22.44
CA SER A 19 -10.82 8.89 21.03
C SER A 19 -9.51 8.48 20.37
N CYS A 20 -9.44 7.24 19.88
CA CYS A 20 -8.41 6.77 18.97
C CYS A 20 -8.48 7.64 17.71
N ARG A 21 -7.87 8.81 17.75
CA ARG A 21 -7.62 9.63 16.58
C ARG A 21 -6.54 8.88 15.81
N LYS A 22 -6.94 8.07 14.83
CA LYS A 22 -6.01 7.47 13.86
C LYS A 22 -5.15 8.62 13.34
N ASP A 23 -3.83 8.54 13.55
CA ASP A 23 -2.88 9.55 13.08
C ASP A 23 -3.20 9.89 11.62
N GLU A 24 -3.27 11.19 11.31
CA GLU A 24 -3.57 11.65 9.96
C GLU A 24 -2.50 11.11 9.01
N GLU A 25 -2.85 10.08 8.25
CA GLU A 25 -1.94 9.47 7.29
C GLU A 25 -1.56 10.51 6.24
N ALA A 26 -0.24 10.80 6.18
CA ALA A 26 0.30 11.80 5.29
C ALA A 26 0.11 11.37 3.84
N LYS A 27 -0.45 12.27 3.04
CA LYS A 27 -0.56 12.14 1.58
C LYS A 27 0.84 11.85 0.98
N PRO A 28 0.96 10.96 -0.02
CA PRO A 28 2.20 10.77 -0.74
C PRO A 28 2.62 12.08 -1.40
N ASP A 29 3.88 12.46 -1.16
CA ASP A 29 4.47 13.65 -1.78
C ASP A 29 4.44 13.53 -3.32
N SER A 30 4.54 14.65 -4.02
CA SER A 30 4.84 14.64 -5.47
C SER A 30 6.22 14.03 -5.78
N GLU A 31 7.08 13.92 -4.77
CA GLU A 31 8.41 13.33 -4.90
C GLU A 31 8.36 11.80 -5.11
N VAL A 32 9.24 11.31 -5.98
CA VAL A 32 9.47 9.87 -6.13
C VAL A 32 10.39 9.39 -5.03
N ARG A 33 9.95 8.36 -4.32
CA ARG A 33 10.75 7.69 -3.29
C ARG A 33 11.25 6.36 -3.81
N GLN A 34 12.54 6.10 -3.64
CA GLN A 34 13.18 4.88 -4.11
C GLN A 34 13.96 4.19 -3.00
N TRP A 35 13.69 2.90 -2.87
CA TRP A 35 14.39 2.02 -1.96
C TRP A 35 14.95 0.82 -2.71
N VAL A 36 16.12 0.38 -2.29
CA VAL A 36 16.70 -0.89 -2.73
C VAL A 36 17.07 -1.66 -1.48
N PHE A 37 16.58 -2.88 -1.38
CA PHE A 37 16.79 -3.77 -0.25
C PHE A 37 17.51 -5.02 -0.70
N THR A 38 18.48 -5.46 0.10
CA THR A 38 19.13 -6.77 -0.06
C THR A 38 19.32 -7.39 1.32
N ALA A 39 19.05 -8.69 1.43
CA ALA A 39 19.15 -9.44 2.69
C ALA A 39 18.48 -8.71 3.89
N GLY A 40 17.24 -8.23 3.67
CA GLY A 40 16.45 -7.58 4.71
C GLY A 40 16.83 -6.14 5.04
N ARG A 41 17.84 -5.55 4.38
CA ARG A 41 18.38 -4.24 4.71
C ARG A 41 18.32 -3.29 3.53
N GLU A 42 18.04 -2.03 3.81
CA GLU A 42 18.14 -0.98 2.79
C GLU A 42 19.61 -0.71 2.44
N ILE A 43 19.91 -0.68 1.15
CA ILE A 43 21.15 -0.15 0.62
C ILE A 43 21.05 1.37 0.67
N THR A 44 21.83 2.04 1.51
CA THR A 44 21.77 3.51 1.64
C THR A 44 22.68 4.26 0.66
N ASP A 45 23.67 3.57 0.08
CA ASP A 45 24.59 4.15 -0.91
C ASP A 45 23.86 4.51 -2.21
N LYS A 46 23.83 5.82 -2.52
CA LYS A 46 23.15 6.37 -3.70
C LYS A 46 23.71 5.83 -5.02
N GLN A 47 25.01 5.62 -5.13
CA GLN A 47 25.65 5.10 -6.35
C GLN A 47 25.36 3.62 -6.56
N VAL A 48 25.28 2.84 -5.47
CA VAL A 48 24.86 1.43 -5.53
C VAL A 48 23.39 1.32 -5.92
N LYS A 49 22.50 2.10 -5.29
CA LYS A 49 21.07 2.18 -5.69
C LYS A 49 20.94 2.49 -7.18
N LYS A 50 21.61 3.56 -7.64
CA LYS A 50 21.61 4.01 -9.03
C LYS A 50 22.07 2.89 -9.99
N ARG A 51 23.21 2.26 -9.71
CA ARG A 51 23.73 1.14 -10.53
C ARG A 51 22.77 -0.04 -10.60
N PHE A 52 22.08 -0.39 -9.51
CA PHE A 52 21.12 -1.48 -9.51
C PHE A 52 19.88 -1.16 -10.35
N ILE A 53 19.38 0.07 -10.24
CA ILE A 53 18.23 0.57 -10.97
C ILE A 53 18.54 0.69 -12.48
N GLU A 54 19.71 1.21 -12.84
CA GLU A 54 20.08 1.50 -14.23
C GLU A 54 20.59 0.29 -15.02
N ARG A 55 21.19 -0.72 -14.36
CA ARG A 55 21.62 -1.97 -15.03
C ARG A 55 20.46 -2.89 -15.41
N ALA A 56 19.21 -2.47 -15.18
CA ALA A 56 18.03 -3.20 -15.61
C ALA A 56 17.91 -3.19 -17.14
N GLY A 57 17.60 -4.34 -17.75
CA GLY A 57 17.21 -4.39 -19.17
C GLY A 57 15.83 -3.77 -19.45
N VAL A 58 15.06 -3.46 -18.40
CA VAL A 58 13.74 -2.83 -18.47
C VAL A 58 13.74 -1.59 -17.56
N PRO A 59 13.25 -0.42 -18.01
CA PRO A 59 13.19 0.78 -17.19
C PRO A 59 12.39 0.54 -15.90
N PHE A 60 13.10 0.59 -14.76
CA PHE A 60 12.49 0.49 -13.44
C PHE A 60 11.91 1.83 -12.96
N THR A 61 12.61 2.91 -13.27
CA THR A 61 12.25 4.26 -12.85
C THR A 61 11.14 4.82 -13.72
N VAL A 62 9.98 5.10 -13.13
CA VAL A 62 8.93 5.90 -13.75
C VAL A 62 8.98 7.30 -13.14
N LEU A 63 9.06 8.34 -13.97
CA LEU A 63 9.07 9.71 -13.45
C LEU A 63 7.75 10.00 -12.70
N PRO A 64 7.80 10.84 -11.65
CA PRO A 64 6.56 11.37 -11.08
C PRO A 64 5.87 12.14 -12.20
N SER A 65 4.60 11.82 -12.47
CA SER A 65 3.83 12.61 -13.41
C SER A 65 3.13 13.70 -12.63
N THR A 66 3.61 14.93 -12.77
CA THR A 66 2.80 16.12 -12.41
C THR A 66 1.70 16.36 -13.44
N GLN A 67 1.78 15.68 -14.60
CA GLN A 67 0.72 15.68 -15.59
C GLN A 67 -0.46 14.87 -15.07
N VAL A 68 -1.64 15.47 -15.21
CA VAL A 68 -2.93 14.83 -14.99
C VAL A 68 -3.07 13.68 -15.99
N SER A 69 -3.37 12.48 -15.49
CA SER A 69 -3.64 11.32 -16.33
C SER A 69 -4.78 11.63 -17.31
N PRO A 70 -4.71 11.19 -18.57
CA PRO A 70 -5.86 11.30 -19.47
C PRO A 70 -7.03 10.40 -19.04
N GLU A 71 -6.75 9.37 -18.22
CA GLU A 71 -7.79 8.60 -17.56
C GLU A 71 -8.47 9.46 -16.51
N SER A 72 -9.78 9.29 -16.29
CA SER A 72 -10.52 9.98 -15.23
C SER A 72 -10.90 9.04 -14.09
N VAL A 73 -11.30 9.62 -12.97
CA VAL A 73 -11.95 8.91 -11.87
C VAL A 73 -13.35 9.46 -11.75
N ARG A 74 -14.37 8.60 -11.76
CA ARG A 74 -15.76 9.03 -11.62
C ARG A 74 -16.42 8.37 -10.42
N PHE A 75 -16.85 9.18 -9.46
CA PHE A 75 -17.64 8.71 -8.33
C PHE A 75 -19.11 8.61 -8.76
N ILE A 76 -19.58 7.39 -9.02
CA ILE A 76 -21.00 7.17 -9.34
C ILE A 76 -21.88 7.19 -8.08
N LYS A 77 -21.27 6.93 -6.93
CA LYS A 77 -21.82 7.09 -5.58
C LYS A 77 -20.69 7.46 -4.61
N PRO A 78 -20.98 8.00 -3.41
CA PRO A 78 -19.95 8.30 -2.42
C PRO A 78 -19.05 7.10 -2.06
N ASP A 79 -19.58 5.89 -2.16
CA ASP A 79 -18.94 4.62 -1.84
C ASP A 79 -18.55 3.79 -3.08
N THR A 80 -18.67 4.35 -4.28
CA THR A 80 -18.46 3.60 -5.52
C THR A 80 -17.79 4.45 -6.59
N VAL A 81 -16.68 3.95 -7.14
CA VAL A 81 -15.85 4.69 -8.10
C VAL A 81 -15.52 3.87 -9.34
N LEU A 82 -15.40 4.54 -10.48
CA LEU A 82 -14.92 3.99 -11.74
C LEU A 82 -13.58 4.62 -12.10
N PHE A 83 -12.67 3.82 -12.65
CA PHE A 83 -11.35 4.27 -13.11
C PHE A 83 -11.26 4.19 -14.64
N GLY A 84 -10.86 5.29 -15.27
CA GLY A 84 -10.73 5.43 -16.71
C GLY A 84 -12.04 5.10 -17.44
N ALA A 85 -11.91 4.42 -18.57
CA ALA A 85 -13.05 3.95 -19.37
C ALA A 85 -13.69 2.64 -18.82
N SER A 86 -13.20 2.10 -17.70
CA SER A 86 -13.69 0.84 -17.15
C SER A 86 -15.13 0.98 -16.65
N THR A 87 -15.95 -0.04 -16.93
CA THR A 87 -17.31 -0.18 -16.36
C THR A 87 -17.31 -0.96 -15.05
N ILE A 88 -16.14 -1.37 -14.54
CA ILE A 88 -16.01 -2.19 -13.34
C ILE A 88 -16.02 -1.27 -12.11
N PRO A 89 -17.05 -1.32 -11.24
CA PRO A 89 -17.15 -0.46 -10.07
C PRO A 89 -16.25 -0.94 -8.93
N PHE A 90 -15.44 -0.04 -8.40
CA PHE A 90 -14.67 -0.25 -7.17
C PHE A 90 -15.47 0.24 -5.97
N ALA A 91 -15.51 -0.56 -4.90
CA ALA A 91 -16.09 -0.14 -3.64
C ALA A 91 -15.10 0.78 -2.91
N VAL A 92 -15.57 1.89 -2.37
CA VAL A 92 -14.75 2.92 -1.74
C VAL A 92 -14.97 2.92 -0.24
N VAL A 93 -13.88 2.80 0.52
CA VAL A 93 -13.87 3.00 1.97
C VAL A 93 -12.98 4.19 2.27
N LYS A 94 -13.55 5.21 2.92
CA LYS A 94 -12.79 6.37 3.38
C LYS A 94 -12.11 6.06 4.72
N SER A 95 -10.79 6.19 4.79
CA SER A 95 -10.00 6.04 6.01
C SER A 95 -9.22 7.32 6.27
N GLY A 96 -9.73 8.19 7.13
CA GLY A 96 -9.17 9.53 7.31
C GLY A 96 -9.22 10.34 6.00
N ARG A 97 -8.05 10.68 5.45
CA ARG A 97 -7.91 11.39 4.17
C ARG A 97 -7.76 10.45 2.96
N GLN A 98 -7.62 9.14 3.19
CA GLN A 98 -7.46 8.14 2.15
C GLN A 98 -8.80 7.64 1.64
N TYR A 99 -8.84 7.35 0.35
CA TYR A 99 -9.87 6.60 -0.34
C TYR A 99 -9.28 5.23 -0.72
N LEU A 100 -9.72 4.18 -0.04
CA LEU A 100 -9.34 2.80 -0.32
C LEU A 100 -10.38 2.21 -1.28
N CYS A 101 -9.97 2.00 -2.52
CA CYS A 101 -10.85 1.55 -3.60
C CYS A 101 -10.60 0.05 -3.84
N TYR A 102 -11.57 -0.79 -3.48
CA TYR A 102 -11.48 -2.24 -3.56
C TYR A 102 -12.09 -2.73 -4.88
N SER A 103 -11.31 -3.48 -5.65
CA SER A 103 -11.78 -4.11 -6.88
C SER A 103 -12.86 -5.16 -6.57
N PRO A 104 -13.88 -5.31 -7.44
CA PRO A 104 -14.81 -6.43 -7.34
C PRO A 104 -14.18 -7.74 -7.86
N LEU A 105 -13.09 -7.64 -8.61
CA LEU A 105 -12.35 -8.80 -9.12
C LEU A 105 -11.50 -9.42 -8.02
N VAL A 106 -11.49 -10.75 -7.98
CA VAL A 106 -10.66 -11.50 -7.04
C VAL A 106 -9.30 -11.81 -7.64
N VAL A 107 -8.26 -11.54 -6.88
CA VAL A 107 -6.88 -11.95 -7.18
C VAL A 107 -6.62 -13.24 -6.43
N ARG A 108 -6.19 -14.28 -7.15
CA ARG A 108 -5.76 -15.54 -6.53
C ARG A 108 -4.27 -15.47 -6.24
N ILE A 109 -3.89 -15.74 -4.99
CA ILE A 109 -2.50 -15.94 -4.57
C ILE A 109 -2.33 -17.38 -4.08
N SER A 110 -1.21 -18.00 -4.45
CA SER A 110 -0.91 -19.39 -4.07
C SER A 110 -0.28 -19.50 -2.69
N ASP A 111 0.46 -18.47 -2.26
CA ASP A 111 1.17 -18.42 -0.99
C ASP A 111 0.74 -17.15 -0.23
N PRO A 112 0.22 -17.25 1.00
CA PRO A 112 -0.14 -16.08 1.81
C PRO A 112 1.09 -15.28 2.23
N ASN A 113 2.29 -15.87 2.13
CA ASN A 113 3.57 -15.20 2.34
C ASN A 113 4.20 -14.67 1.05
N ASP A 114 3.46 -14.62 -0.07
CA ASP A 114 3.98 -14.03 -1.31
C ASP A 114 4.47 -12.61 -1.04
N ILE A 115 5.75 -12.40 -1.36
CA ILE A 115 6.47 -11.16 -1.10
C ILE A 115 5.80 -9.96 -1.77
N ILE A 116 5.22 -10.11 -2.97
CA ILE A 116 4.56 -9.02 -3.69
C ILE A 116 3.31 -8.59 -2.94
N HIS A 117 2.52 -9.54 -2.43
CA HIS A 117 1.38 -9.20 -1.58
C HIS A 117 1.81 -8.47 -0.31
N SER A 118 2.95 -8.86 0.28
CA SER A 118 3.46 -8.18 1.48
C SER A 118 3.99 -6.76 1.24
N LEU A 119 4.33 -6.39 -0.01
CA LEU A 119 4.74 -5.01 -0.36
C LEU A 119 3.58 -4.02 -0.20
N LEU A 120 2.34 -4.50 -0.24
CA LEU A 120 1.14 -3.67 -0.16
C LEU A 120 0.88 -3.25 1.28
N LYS A 121 0.80 -1.94 1.52
CA LYS A 121 0.42 -1.41 2.84
C LYS A 121 -1.05 -1.62 3.15
N HIS A 122 -1.91 -1.50 2.14
CA HIS A 122 -3.36 -1.69 2.27
C HIS A 122 -3.78 -2.94 1.52
N THR A 123 -4.36 -3.91 2.23
CA THR A 123 -4.77 -5.19 1.65
C THR A 123 -6.24 -5.51 1.96
N SER A 124 -6.86 -6.31 1.11
CA SER A 124 -8.10 -6.99 1.43
C SER A 124 -7.79 -8.31 2.15
N PRO A 125 -8.64 -8.78 3.08
CA PRO A 125 -8.46 -10.07 3.73
C PRO A 125 -8.20 -11.21 2.75
N LEU A 126 -7.37 -12.16 3.16
CA LEU A 126 -7.15 -13.41 2.43
C LEU A 126 -8.25 -14.41 2.79
N VAL A 127 -8.98 -14.86 1.79
CA VAL A 127 -10.01 -15.90 1.93
C VAL A 127 -9.45 -17.22 1.39
N PRO A 128 -9.21 -18.23 2.24
CA PRO A 128 -8.66 -19.50 1.79
C PRO A 128 -9.66 -20.28 0.93
N ILE A 129 -9.16 -20.93 -0.12
CA ILE A 129 -9.89 -21.88 -0.96
C ILE A 129 -9.10 -23.20 -0.97
N PRO A 130 -9.74 -24.33 -0.63
CA PRO A 130 -9.13 -25.65 -0.75
C PRO A 130 -8.64 -25.94 -2.18
N THR A 131 -7.50 -26.59 -2.30
CA THR A 131 -6.97 -27.15 -3.54
C THR A 131 -6.56 -28.61 -3.32
N ALA A 132 -6.22 -29.33 -4.39
CA ALA A 132 -5.77 -30.72 -4.28
C ALA A 132 -4.53 -30.92 -3.39
N THR A 133 -3.71 -29.88 -3.22
CA THR A 133 -2.43 -29.94 -2.49
C THR A 133 -2.38 -29.03 -1.26
N GLY A 134 -3.51 -28.42 -0.86
CA GLY A 134 -3.57 -27.52 0.29
C GLY A 134 -4.58 -26.40 0.09
N PHE A 135 -4.11 -25.14 0.14
CA PHE A 135 -4.95 -23.96 -0.02
C PHE A 135 -4.37 -22.98 -1.04
N SER A 136 -5.23 -22.28 -1.75
CA SER A 136 -4.96 -20.98 -2.36
C SER A 136 -5.75 -19.91 -1.63
N TYR A 137 -5.51 -18.64 -1.91
CA TYR A 137 -6.21 -17.55 -1.25
C TYR A 137 -6.77 -16.58 -2.29
N LEU A 138 -7.99 -16.11 -2.07
CA LEU A 138 -8.53 -14.96 -2.78
C LEU A 138 -8.31 -13.70 -1.97
N THR A 139 -7.98 -12.63 -2.68
CA THR A 139 -7.97 -11.27 -2.15
C THR A 139 -8.54 -10.32 -3.21
N LYS A 140 -8.58 -9.04 -2.90
CA LYS A 140 -9.00 -7.99 -3.82
C LYS A 140 -7.85 -7.02 -4.02
N GLU A 141 -7.74 -6.49 -5.22
CA GLU A 141 -6.90 -5.32 -5.46
C GLU A 141 -7.44 -4.14 -4.64
N VAL A 142 -6.55 -3.42 -3.98
CA VAL A 142 -6.85 -2.18 -3.27
C VAL A 142 -6.05 -1.06 -3.92
N ARG A 143 -6.76 -0.06 -4.44
CA ARG A 143 -6.15 1.19 -4.93
C ARG A 143 -6.25 2.27 -3.86
N VAL A 144 -5.17 3.02 -3.65
CA VAL A 144 -5.11 4.07 -2.63
C VAL A 144 -5.11 5.43 -3.31
N GLY A 145 -6.07 6.27 -2.94
CA GLY A 145 -6.22 7.62 -3.48
C GLY A 145 -6.40 8.68 -2.40
N TYR A 146 -6.06 9.92 -2.74
CA TYR A 146 -6.25 11.11 -1.90
C TYR A 146 -6.90 12.21 -2.74
N VAL A 147 -8.00 12.78 -2.28
CA VAL A 147 -8.63 13.90 -2.98
C VAL A 147 -7.77 15.17 -2.81
N GLU A 148 -7.51 15.84 -3.92
CA GLU A 148 -6.71 17.05 -4.04
C GLU A 148 -7.36 18.00 -5.05
N GLY A 149 -8.21 18.91 -4.56
CA GLY A 149 -9.05 19.74 -5.42
C GLY A 149 -9.97 18.87 -6.28
N ASP A 150 -9.96 19.12 -7.59
CA ASP A 150 -10.75 18.36 -8.58
C ASP A 150 -10.03 17.09 -9.06
N ASN A 151 -9.01 16.61 -8.35
CA ASN A 151 -8.24 15.43 -8.72
C ASN A 151 -8.20 14.41 -7.58
N LEU A 152 -8.10 13.14 -7.95
CA LEU A 152 -7.69 12.06 -7.07
C LEU A 152 -6.21 11.77 -7.33
N ARG A 153 -5.37 12.01 -6.33
CA ARG A 153 -3.97 11.56 -6.33
C ARG A 153 -3.92 10.08 -6.01
N ILE A 154 -3.57 9.25 -6.98
CA ILE A 154 -3.46 7.80 -6.83
C ILE A 154 -2.00 7.43 -6.53
N SER A 155 -1.79 6.60 -5.49
CA SER A 155 -0.48 6.04 -5.16
C SER A 155 -0.06 5.01 -6.19
N ARG A 156 1.22 5.04 -6.60
CA ARG A 156 1.81 4.10 -7.55
C ARG A 156 3.05 3.46 -6.95
N LEU A 157 3.05 2.15 -6.90
CA LEU A 157 4.12 1.32 -6.39
C LEU A 157 4.69 0.46 -7.52
N HIS A 158 5.86 0.85 -8.01
CA HIS A 158 6.65 0.02 -8.91
C HIS A 158 7.58 -0.85 -8.09
N TYR A 159 7.66 -2.13 -8.42
CA TYR A 159 8.59 -3.05 -7.79
C TYR A 159 9.37 -3.85 -8.83
N ARG A 160 10.57 -4.26 -8.42
CA ARG A 160 11.39 -5.22 -9.12
C ARG A 160 12.07 -6.10 -8.09
N LEU A 161 11.77 -7.37 -8.14
CA LEU A 161 12.31 -8.37 -7.25
C LEU A 161 13.16 -9.34 -8.06
N LYS A 162 14.44 -9.42 -7.73
CA LYS A 162 15.34 -10.47 -8.19
C LYS A 162 15.51 -11.47 -7.05
N ARG A 163 15.20 -12.74 -7.29
CA ARG A 163 15.39 -13.82 -6.32
C ARG A 163 16.46 -14.79 -6.77
N THR A 164 17.26 -15.27 -5.82
CA THR A 164 18.26 -16.30 -6.06
C THR A 164 17.66 -17.67 -5.77
N GLY A 165 17.68 -18.55 -6.78
CA GLY A 165 17.27 -19.94 -6.66
C GLY A 165 18.38 -20.85 -6.12
N SER A 166 18.02 -22.04 -5.67
CA SER A 166 18.90 -23.00 -4.99
C SER A 166 20.09 -23.49 -5.83
N SER A 167 20.05 -23.32 -7.16
CA SER A 167 21.08 -23.77 -8.12
C SER A 167 21.89 -22.62 -8.74
N GLY A 168 21.83 -21.41 -8.17
CA GLY A 168 22.46 -20.21 -8.76
C GLY A 168 21.67 -19.63 -9.94
N SER A 169 20.51 -20.19 -10.25
CA SER A 169 19.52 -19.57 -11.15
C SER A 169 18.93 -18.33 -10.48
N PHE A 170 18.47 -17.36 -11.28
CA PHE A 170 17.76 -16.19 -10.76
C PHE A 170 16.38 -16.10 -11.41
N SER A 171 15.39 -15.69 -10.62
CA SER A 171 14.09 -15.28 -11.15
C SER A 171 13.93 -13.77 -10.95
N GLU A 172 13.25 -13.13 -11.89
CA GLU A 172 12.97 -11.71 -11.82
C GLU A 172 11.47 -11.47 -12.00
N ARG A 173 10.87 -10.69 -11.10
CA ARG A 173 9.47 -10.26 -11.18
C ARG A 173 9.45 -8.74 -11.07
N SER A 174 8.69 -8.08 -11.93
CA SER A 174 8.43 -6.64 -11.83
C SER A 174 6.95 -6.35 -12.05
N GLY A 175 6.52 -5.17 -11.65
CA GLY A 175 5.14 -4.75 -11.83
C GLY A 175 4.85 -3.36 -11.29
N LEU A 176 3.62 -2.91 -11.55
CA LEU A 176 3.03 -1.67 -11.06
C LEU A 176 1.77 -2.02 -10.28
N LEU A 177 1.63 -1.45 -9.09
CA LEU A 177 0.49 -1.61 -8.19
C LEU A 177 0.00 -0.22 -7.78
N PHE A 178 -1.29 -0.02 -7.58
CA PHE A 178 -1.85 1.28 -7.19
C PHE A 178 -1.99 1.44 -5.67
N ASN A 179 -0.93 1.10 -4.93
CA ASN A 179 -0.94 1.06 -3.47
C ASN A 179 0.24 1.84 -2.89
N GLU A 180 0.33 1.88 -1.57
CA GLU A 180 1.48 2.43 -0.85
C GLU A 180 2.44 1.31 -0.45
N PHE A 181 3.72 1.66 -0.31
CA PHE A 181 4.74 0.71 0.08
C PHE A 181 4.68 0.39 1.58
N ASN A 182 4.57 -0.90 1.89
CA ASN A 182 4.78 -1.41 3.23
C ASN A 182 6.27 -1.64 3.50
N GLN A 183 6.96 -0.66 4.08
CA GLN A 183 8.40 -0.77 4.35
C GLN A 183 8.78 -1.96 5.26
N ALA A 184 7.87 -2.43 6.12
CA ALA A 184 8.12 -3.59 6.97
C ALA A 184 8.29 -4.90 6.15
N SER A 185 7.82 -4.92 4.90
CA SER A 185 8.00 -6.05 3.99
C SER A 185 9.47 -6.28 3.61
N SER A 186 10.32 -5.26 3.77
CA SER A 186 11.75 -5.35 3.49
C SER A 186 12.43 -6.44 4.32
N ALA A 187 11.99 -6.67 5.57
CA ALA A 187 12.51 -7.72 6.43
C ALA A 187 12.30 -9.14 5.88
N ARG A 188 11.40 -9.31 4.91
CA ARG A 188 11.12 -10.60 4.24
C ARG A 188 12.05 -10.87 3.05
N ILE A 189 12.92 -9.93 2.70
CA ILE A 189 13.89 -10.11 1.61
C ILE A 189 15.02 -11.00 2.09
N GLY A 190 15.03 -12.24 1.61
CA GLY A 190 15.99 -13.26 1.99
C GLY A 190 17.42 -12.94 1.55
N THR A 191 18.37 -13.69 2.10
CA THR A 191 19.77 -13.66 1.67
C THR A 191 19.88 -14.01 0.18
N GLY A 192 20.55 -13.17 -0.60
CA GLY A 192 20.67 -13.33 -2.05
C GLY A 192 19.51 -12.74 -2.86
N ASP A 193 18.42 -12.31 -2.22
CA ASP A 193 17.34 -11.60 -2.90
C ASP A 193 17.64 -10.09 -2.92
N THR A 194 17.17 -9.40 -3.96
CA THR A 194 17.23 -7.94 -4.05
C THR A 194 15.88 -7.40 -4.53
N LEU A 195 15.35 -6.46 -3.77
CA LEU A 195 14.10 -5.77 -4.07
C LEU A 195 14.41 -4.29 -4.33
N ALA A 196 14.06 -3.78 -5.50
CA ALA A 196 13.92 -2.35 -5.71
C ALA A 196 12.44 -1.98 -5.68
N VAL A 197 12.13 -0.90 -4.98
CA VAL A 197 10.79 -0.32 -4.87
C VAL A 197 10.87 1.16 -5.20
N GLN A 198 9.91 1.61 -6.01
CA GLN A 198 9.68 3.01 -6.26
C GLN A 198 8.23 3.34 -5.93
N GLU A 199 8.03 4.22 -4.96
CA GLU A 199 6.74 4.83 -4.67
C GLU A 199 6.67 6.20 -5.32
N SER A 200 5.55 6.46 -5.97
CA SER A 200 5.23 7.72 -6.62
C SER A 200 3.72 7.95 -6.57
N SER A 201 3.24 9.02 -7.19
CA SER A 201 1.81 9.23 -7.37
C SER A 201 1.50 9.76 -8.76
N MET A 202 0.23 9.78 -9.11
CA MET A 202 -0.30 10.48 -10.29
C MET A 202 -1.60 11.19 -9.92
N LEU A 203 -1.82 12.35 -10.52
CA LEU A 203 -3.10 13.05 -10.42
C LEU A 203 -4.05 12.53 -11.50
N VAL A 204 -5.27 12.21 -11.09
CA VAL A 204 -6.31 11.72 -11.98
C VAL A 204 -7.53 12.63 -11.79
N PRO A 205 -8.08 13.26 -12.83
CA PRO A 205 -9.17 14.20 -12.69
C PRO A 205 -10.43 13.48 -12.21
N ILE A 206 -11.14 14.11 -11.28
CA ILE A 206 -12.43 13.65 -10.80
C ILE A 206 -13.51 14.21 -11.74
N GLN A 207 -14.39 13.34 -12.23
CA GLN A 207 -15.54 13.68 -13.07
C GLN A 207 -16.86 13.42 -12.35
#